data_AF-A0A2K8LYZ7-F1
#
_entry.id   AF-A0A2K8LYZ7-F1
#
_cell.length_a   1.000
_cell.length_b   1.000
_cell.length_c   1.000
_cell.angle_alpha   90.00
_cell.angle_beta   90.00
_cell.angle_gamma   90.00
#
_symmetry.space_group_name_H-M   'P 1'
#
loop_
_entity.id
_entity.type
_entity.pdbx_description
1 polymer ?
#
loop_
_entity_poly.entity_id
_entity_poly.type
_entity_poly.pdbx_seq_one_letter_code
_entity_poly.pdbx_strand_id
1 'polypeptide(L)'
;MAEGALCREPVELTGRERSVLRSVAVRGTEPELFCELEAGHGHEHATPVGGRGEEPLMWLRWWPGRRVLETRARCGAESDEGVFCRVPGGHEGSHSYELAEPEEAWPLADAGLPAGRR
;
A
#
# COMPACT_ATOMS: atom_id res chain seq x y z
N MET A 1 19.39 -5.75 -13.33
CA MET A 1 17.97 -5.69 -13.72
C MET A 1 17.52 -4.29 -13.34
N ALA A 2 16.81 -3.56 -14.20
CA ALA A 2 16.34 -2.22 -13.83
C ALA A 2 15.20 -2.42 -12.82
N GLU A 3 15.40 -1.98 -11.59
CA GLU A 3 14.37 -2.04 -10.54
C GLU A 3 13.27 -1.03 -10.90
N GLY A 4 12.02 -1.50 -10.95
CA GLY A 4 10.87 -0.63 -11.16
C GLY A 4 10.63 0.26 -9.94
N ALA A 5 10.03 1.43 -10.11
CA ALA A 5 9.65 2.29 -8.98
C ALA A 5 8.17 2.08 -8.60
N LEU A 6 7.78 2.40 -7.36
CA LEU A 6 6.36 2.47 -6.98
C LEU A 6 5.69 3.72 -7.59
N CYS A 7 4.44 3.58 -8.00
CA CYS A 7 3.63 4.65 -8.58
C CYS A 7 3.42 5.82 -7.63
N ARG A 8 3.02 5.55 -6.39
CA ARG A 8 2.81 6.57 -5.34
C ARG A 8 1.79 7.67 -5.69
N GLU A 9 0.96 7.50 -6.71
CA GLU A 9 -0.18 8.40 -6.93
C GLU A 9 -1.04 8.39 -5.65
N PRO A 10 -1.37 9.57 -5.09
CA PRO A 10 -2.15 9.63 -3.88
C PRO A 10 -3.67 9.49 -4.11
N VAL A 11 -4.38 9.14 -3.04
CA VAL A 11 -5.81 9.33 -2.93
C VAL A 11 -6.18 9.92 -1.57
N GLU A 12 -6.76 11.11 -1.59
CA GLU A 12 -7.29 11.76 -0.40
C GLU A 12 -8.61 11.09 0.03
N LEU A 13 -8.70 10.76 1.32
CA LEU A 13 -9.86 10.12 1.91
C LEU A 13 -10.73 11.15 2.64
N THR A 14 -12.01 11.21 2.26
CA THR A 14 -12.98 12.04 2.97
C THR A 14 -13.18 11.54 4.39
N GLY A 15 -13.73 12.37 5.28
CA GLY A 15 -14.07 11.97 6.65
C GLY A 15 -15.00 10.74 6.69
N ARG A 16 -15.93 10.64 5.73
CA ARG A 16 -16.83 9.50 5.60
C ARG A 16 -16.09 8.22 5.20
N GLU A 17 -15.20 8.28 4.23
CA GLU A 17 -14.42 7.11 3.78
C GLU A 17 -13.47 6.61 4.85
N ARG A 18 -12.78 7.51 5.54
CA ARG A 18 -11.97 7.13 6.70
C ARG A 18 -12.82 6.47 7.78
N SER A 19 -14.06 6.91 7.96
CA SER A 19 -14.97 6.26 8.90
C SER A 19 -15.39 4.86 8.46
N VAL A 20 -15.61 4.64 7.15
CA VAL A 20 -15.91 3.32 6.61
C VAL A 20 -14.69 2.41 6.75
N LEU A 21 -13.51 2.87 6.34
CA LEU A 21 -12.27 2.09 6.44
C LEU A 21 -11.95 1.71 7.88
N ARG A 22 -12.17 2.62 8.85
CA ARG A 22 -12.04 2.28 10.28
C ARG A 22 -12.88 1.09 10.74
N SER A 23 -14.02 0.81 10.10
CA SER A 23 -14.88 -0.31 10.50
C SER A 23 -14.57 -1.63 9.79
N VAL A 24 -13.78 -1.61 8.70
CA VAL A 24 -13.55 -2.79 7.85
C VAL A 24 -12.08 -3.07 7.51
N ALA A 25 -11.18 -2.13 7.78
CA ALA A 25 -9.81 -2.13 7.30
C ALA A 25 -8.81 -1.88 8.47
N VAL A 26 -7.58 -2.37 8.31
CA VAL A 26 -6.49 -2.20 9.29
C VAL A 26 -5.69 -0.91 9.02
N ARG A 27 -5.67 -0.47 7.75
CA ARG A 27 -5.13 0.80 7.26
C ARG A 27 -6.26 1.67 6.69
N GLY A 28 -6.00 2.96 6.46
CA GLY A 28 -7.00 3.92 5.95
C GLY A 28 -7.60 4.85 7.01
N THR A 29 -6.96 4.94 8.18
CA THR A 29 -7.17 6.01 9.17
C THR A 29 -6.53 7.33 8.74
N GLU A 30 -5.47 7.22 7.95
CA GLU A 30 -4.70 8.33 7.41
C GLU A 30 -5.56 9.19 6.45
N PRO A 31 -5.25 10.49 6.34
CA PRO A 31 -5.95 11.38 5.40
C PRO A 31 -5.75 11.00 3.93
N GLU A 32 -4.66 10.28 3.62
CA GLU A 32 -4.23 9.95 2.28
C GLU A 32 -3.65 8.54 2.24
N LEU A 33 -3.82 7.86 1.11
CA LEU A 33 -3.17 6.59 0.80
C LEU A 33 -2.47 6.68 -0.55
N PHE A 34 -1.49 5.81 -0.79
CA PHE A 34 -0.65 5.86 -1.99
C PHE A 34 -0.75 4.57 -2.80
N CYS A 35 -0.68 4.69 -4.12
CA CYS A 35 -0.62 3.54 -5.01
C CYS A 35 0.64 2.70 -4.76
N GLU A 36 0.45 1.39 -4.64
CA GLU A 36 1.52 0.40 -4.43
C GLU A 36 1.84 -0.44 -5.70
N LEU A 37 1.31 -0.03 -6.86
CA LEU A 37 1.65 -0.61 -8.18
C LEU A 37 2.91 0.04 -8.78
N GLU A 38 3.42 -0.49 -9.89
CA GLU A 38 4.59 0.05 -10.60
C GLU A 38 4.34 1.43 -11.22
N ALA A 39 5.30 2.34 -11.14
CA ALA A 39 5.26 3.62 -11.81
C ALA A 39 5.08 3.45 -13.33
N GLY A 40 4.09 4.13 -13.89
CA GLY A 40 3.75 3.98 -15.32
C GLY A 40 2.78 2.83 -15.62
N HIS A 41 2.20 2.18 -14.60
CA HIS A 41 1.01 1.36 -14.78
C HIS A 41 -0.14 2.18 -15.41
N GLY A 42 -1.20 1.52 -15.88
CA GLY A 42 -2.34 2.17 -16.53
C GLY A 42 -3.18 3.02 -15.58
N HIS A 43 -4.48 3.13 -15.85
CA HIS A 43 -5.33 4.11 -15.14
C HIS A 43 -5.80 3.68 -13.75
N GLU A 44 -5.59 2.42 -13.40
CA GLU A 44 -6.04 1.87 -12.12
C GLU A 44 -4.95 1.95 -11.08
N HIS A 45 -5.23 2.57 -9.95
CA HIS A 45 -4.36 2.56 -8.79
C HIS A 45 -4.94 1.66 -7.70
N ALA A 46 -4.07 1.06 -6.89
CA ALA A 46 -4.47 0.15 -5.84
C ALA A 46 -3.56 0.24 -4.61
N THR A 47 -4.16 0.06 -3.43
CA THR A 47 -3.46 -0.06 -2.16
C THR A 47 -4.19 -1.04 -1.23
N PRO A 48 -3.47 -1.92 -0.51
CA PRO A 48 -4.07 -2.81 0.44
C PRO A 48 -4.45 -2.04 1.70
N VAL A 49 -5.73 -2.09 2.07
CA VAL A 49 -6.26 -1.39 3.25
C VAL A 49 -6.59 -2.35 4.39
N GLY A 50 -6.80 -3.63 4.13
CA GLY A 50 -7.14 -4.58 5.18
C GLY A 50 -6.84 -6.03 4.85
N GLY A 51 -6.89 -6.86 5.89
CA GLY A 51 -6.62 -8.29 5.88
C GLY A 51 -5.61 -8.65 6.96
N ARG A 52 -5.88 -9.74 7.69
CA ARG A 52 -4.97 -10.33 8.68
C ARG A 52 -4.78 -11.80 8.31
N GLY A 53 -3.53 -12.25 8.24
CA GLY A 53 -3.23 -13.66 7.96
C GLY A 53 -3.68 -14.10 6.57
N GLU A 54 -4.40 -15.21 6.50
CA GLU A 54 -4.80 -15.93 5.28
C GLU A 54 -6.10 -15.41 4.64
N GLU A 55 -6.77 -14.44 5.26
CA GLU A 55 -8.00 -13.83 4.74
C GLU A 55 -7.73 -13.04 3.45
N PRO A 56 -8.66 -13.04 2.48
CA PRO A 56 -8.51 -12.26 1.26
C PRO A 56 -8.38 -10.78 1.59
N LEU A 57 -7.33 -10.15 1.04
CA LEU A 57 -7.04 -8.74 1.30
C LEU A 57 -8.19 -7.85 0.80
N MET A 58 -8.48 -6.83 1.60
CA MET A 58 -9.33 -5.73 1.20
C MET A 58 -8.47 -4.66 0.53
N TRP A 59 -8.90 -4.24 -0.65
CA TRP A 59 -8.20 -3.32 -1.53
C TRP A 59 -9.04 -2.06 -1.71
N LEU A 60 -8.39 -0.91 -1.55
CA LEU A 60 -8.90 0.33 -2.11
C LEU A 60 -8.33 0.46 -3.53
N ARG A 61 -9.22 0.51 -4.52
CA ARG A 61 -8.89 0.71 -5.94
C ARG A 61 -9.47 2.03 -6.40
N TRP A 62 -8.75 2.78 -7.21
CA TRP A 62 -9.23 4.05 -7.75
C TRP A 62 -8.79 4.33 -9.18
N TRP A 63 -9.61 5.16 -9.82
CA TRP A 63 -9.50 5.67 -11.18
C TRP A 63 -9.88 7.15 -11.16
N PRO A 64 -9.67 7.90 -12.25
CA PRO A 64 -10.25 9.23 -12.40
C PRO A 64 -11.77 9.24 -12.12
N GLY A 65 -12.18 9.94 -11.05
CA GLY A 65 -13.58 10.12 -10.67
C GLY A 65 -14.28 8.92 -10.01
N ARG A 66 -13.58 7.81 -9.75
CA ARG A 66 -14.18 6.61 -9.15
C ARG A 66 -13.21 5.93 -8.19
N ARG A 67 -13.74 5.44 -7.07
CA ARG A 67 -13.03 4.51 -6.19
C ARG A 67 -13.95 3.42 -5.67
N VAL A 68 -13.37 2.26 -5.40
CA VAL A 68 -14.07 1.06 -4.95
C VAL A 68 -13.25 0.42 -3.84
N LEU A 69 -13.96 -0.02 -2.80
CA LEU A 69 -13.42 -0.88 -1.76
C LEU A 69 -13.91 -2.30 -2.05
N GLU A 70 -13.00 -3.24 -2.29
CA GLU A 70 -13.37 -4.62 -2.61
C GLU A 70 -12.43 -5.64 -1.98
N THR A 71 -12.94 -6.85 -1.79
CA THR A 71 -12.13 -8.01 -1.42
C THR A 71 -11.60 -8.65 -2.69
N ARG A 72 -10.27 -8.83 -2.77
CA ARG A 72 -9.61 -9.43 -3.94
C ARG A 72 -8.40 -10.26 -3.52
N ALA A 73 -8.20 -11.38 -4.20
CA ALA A 73 -7.02 -12.21 -4.01
C ALA A 73 -5.73 -11.44 -4.31
N ARG A 74 -4.66 -11.78 -3.60
CA ARG A 74 -3.29 -11.34 -3.95
C ARG A 74 -2.87 -11.95 -5.28
N CYS A 75 -1.87 -11.34 -5.91
CA CYS A 75 -1.13 -11.99 -6.98
C CYS A 75 -0.52 -13.29 -6.46
N GLY A 76 -0.66 -14.38 -7.22
CA GLY A 76 -0.14 -15.70 -6.86
C GLY A 76 1.33 -15.91 -7.24
N ALA A 77 2.01 -14.86 -7.71
CA ALA A 77 3.43 -14.94 -8.07
C ALA A 77 4.31 -14.93 -6.82
N GLU A 78 5.38 -15.70 -6.88
CA GLU A 78 6.38 -15.86 -5.84
C GLU A 78 7.75 -15.78 -6.52
N SER A 79 8.69 -15.05 -5.92
CA SER A 79 10.07 -14.99 -6.40
C SER A 79 10.82 -16.31 -6.12
N ASP A 80 11.97 -16.50 -6.75
CA ASP A 80 12.83 -17.67 -6.48
C ASP A 80 13.31 -17.75 -5.02
N GLU A 81 13.26 -16.63 -4.28
CA GLU A 81 13.61 -16.53 -2.87
C GLU A 81 12.41 -16.77 -1.92
N GLY A 82 11.25 -17.11 -2.47
CA GLY A 82 10.03 -17.37 -1.72
C GLY A 82 9.25 -16.11 -1.29
N VAL A 83 9.50 -14.97 -1.95
CA VAL A 83 8.81 -13.71 -1.64
C VAL A 83 7.53 -13.62 -2.47
N PHE A 84 6.37 -13.62 -1.80
CA PHE A 84 5.08 -13.46 -2.47
C PHE A 84 4.85 -12.02 -2.94
N CYS A 85 4.25 -11.91 -4.12
CA CYS A 85 3.78 -10.65 -4.67
C CYS A 85 2.66 -10.06 -3.80
N ARG A 86 2.85 -8.83 -3.33
CA ARG A 86 1.98 -8.17 -2.35
C ARG A 86 0.77 -7.45 -2.98
N VAL A 87 0.81 -7.19 -4.29
CA VAL A 87 -0.19 -6.45 -5.08
C VAL A 87 -1.40 -7.33 -5.49
N PRO A 88 -2.54 -6.76 -5.95
CA PRO A 88 -3.74 -7.55 -6.22
C PRO A 88 -3.57 -8.47 -7.43
N GLY A 89 -4.32 -9.56 -7.48
CA GLY A 89 -4.28 -10.49 -8.62
C GLY A 89 -4.71 -9.81 -9.92
N GLY A 90 -3.93 -9.99 -10.99
CA GLY A 90 -4.15 -9.32 -12.29
C GLY A 90 -3.73 -7.86 -12.31
N HIS A 91 -2.82 -7.45 -11.41
CA HIS A 91 -2.20 -6.12 -11.43
C HIS A 91 -1.39 -5.89 -12.72
N GLU A 92 -1.25 -4.63 -13.08
CA GLU A 92 -0.42 -4.17 -14.19
C GLU A 92 0.98 -3.81 -13.70
N GLY A 93 1.99 -4.09 -14.51
CA GLY A 93 3.39 -3.81 -14.21
C GLY A 93 4.12 -4.98 -13.53
N SER A 94 5.32 -4.67 -13.05
CA SER A 94 6.23 -5.62 -12.39
C SER A 94 5.70 -6.09 -11.04
N HIS A 95 6.16 -7.25 -10.59
CA HIS A 95 5.77 -7.77 -9.28
C HIS A 95 6.36 -6.91 -8.14
N SER A 96 5.64 -6.82 -7.02
CA SER A 96 6.05 -5.94 -5.91
C SER A 96 7.44 -6.22 -5.31
N TYR A 97 8.00 -7.41 -5.53
CA TYR A 97 9.35 -7.77 -5.09
C TYR A 97 10.44 -7.34 -6.09
N GLU A 98 10.05 -6.89 -7.28
CA GLU A 98 10.94 -6.32 -8.31
C GLU A 98 10.94 -4.77 -8.26
N LEU A 99 10.08 -4.20 -7.41
CA LEU A 99 9.97 -2.77 -7.22
C LEU A 99 10.88 -2.32 -6.09
N ALA A 100 11.66 -1.27 -6.34
CA ALA A 100 12.40 -0.59 -5.30
C ALA A 100 11.40 0.00 -4.29
N GLU A 101 11.45 -0.48 -3.04
CA GLU A 101 10.88 0.28 -1.93
C GLU A 101 11.66 1.60 -1.89
N PRO A 102 11.02 2.78 -1.72
CA PRO A 102 11.80 3.98 -1.46
C PRO A 102 12.67 3.68 -0.25
N GLU A 103 13.97 4.04 -0.33
CA GLU A 103 14.86 4.04 0.82
C GLU A 103 14.07 4.64 1.99
N GLU A 104 13.71 3.79 2.95
CA GLU A 104 12.93 4.25 4.09
C GLU A 104 13.71 5.40 4.71
N ALA A 105 13.11 6.60 4.69
CA ALA A 105 13.45 7.65 5.62
C ALA A 105 13.11 7.10 7.01
N TRP A 106 13.98 6.25 7.52
CA TRP A 106 14.05 5.88 8.91
C TRP A 106 14.17 7.21 9.67
N PRO A 107 13.23 7.58 10.55
CA PRO A 107 13.64 8.45 11.62
C PRO A 107 14.61 7.59 12.42
N LEU A 108 15.91 7.83 12.24
CA LEU A 108 16.84 7.69 13.35
C LEU A 108 16.20 8.47 14.49
N ALA A 109 15.56 7.71 15.36
CA ALA A 109 15.26 8.11 16.71
C ALA A 109 16.59 8.57 17.30
N ASP A 110 16.89 9.86 17.15
CA ASP A 110 17.73 10.53 18.11
C ASP A 110 16.98 10.39 19.43
N ALA A 111 17.52 9.48 20.23
CA ALA A 111 17.08 9.14 21.56
C ALA A 111 17.13 10.40 22.44
N GLY A 112 16.06 11.18 22.40
CA GLY A 112 15.73 12.16 23.42
C GLY A 112 15.28 11.42 24.67
N LEU A 113 16.22 11.00 25.51
CA LEU A 113 15.99 10.67 26.91
C LEU A 113 16.79 11.63 27.81
N PRO A 114 16.32 11.87 29.05
CA PRO A 114 16.10 13.21 29.56
C PRO A 114 17.27 13.75 30.39
N ALA A 115 17.62 15.02 30.20
CA ALA A 115 18.33 15.78 31.22
C ALA A 115 17.32 16.17 32.32
N GLY A 116 17.30 15.38 33.39
CA GLY A 116 16.59 15.71 34.62
C GLY A 116 17.02 17.08 35.14
N ARG A 117 16.04 17.92 35.46
CA ARG A 117 16.21 19.05 36.37
C ARG A 117 16.35 18.50 37.79
N ARG A 118 17.49 18.74 38.42
CA ARG A 118 17.66 19.41 39.72
C ARG A 118 19.13 19.48 40.08
#